data_AF-A0A7C0U8B0-F1
#
_entry.id   AF-A0A7C0U8B0-F1
#
_cell.length_a   1.000
_cell.length_b   1.000
_cell.length_c   1.000
_cell.angle_alpha   90.00
_cell.angle_beta   90.00
_cell.angle_gamma   90.00
#
_symmetry.space_group_name_H-M   'P 1'
#
loop_
_entity.id
_entity.type
_entity.pdbx_description
1 polymer ?
#
loop_
_entity_poly.entity_id
_entity_poly.type
_entity_poly.pdbx_seq_one_letter_code
_entity_poly.pdbx_strand_id
1 'polypeptide(L)'
;MSVLDELDYLPLGKRVRLHRLLYEHGPGNGRLLILPIDQGLEHGPVDFFPNPESIDPNFQFRLAVEGGFSAIALHLGLAEKYARPFA
;
A
#
# COMPACT_ATOMS: atom_id res chain seq x y z
N MET A 1 5.09 -17.53 -18.72
CA MET A 1 6.18 -16.57 -18.45
C MET A 1 5.58 -15.46 -17.63
N SER A 2 6.04 -15.26 -16.40
CA SER A 2 5.59 -14.13 -15.58
C SER A 2 6.25 -12.85 -16.11
N VAL A 3 5.63 -11.69 -15.91
CA VAL A 3 6.25 -10.41 -16.27
C VAL A 3 7.59 -10.20 -15.54
N LEU A 4 7.82 -10.91 -14.44
CA LEU A 4 9.07 -10.85 -13.67
C LEU A 4 10.21 -11.63 -14.32
N ASP A 5 9.90 -12.59 -15.20
CA ASP A 5 10.91 -13.36 -15.93
C ASP A 5 11.63 -12.47 -16.95
N GLU A 6 10.94 -11.43 -17.44
CA GLU A 6 11.49 -10.38 -18.32
C GLU A 6 12.32 -9.33 -17.56
N LEU A 7 12.33 -9.37 -16.22
CA LEU A 7 13.06 -8.44 -15.35
C LEU A 7 14.32 -9.08 -14.75
N ASP A 8 14.98 -9.97 -15.50
CA ASP A 8 16.17 -10.70 -15.07
C ASP A 8 17.36 -9.77 -14.70
N TYR A 9 17.39 -8.57 -15.30
CA TYR A 9 18.31 -7.48 -15.00
C TYR A 9 18.14 -6.86 -13.60
N LEU A 10 17.01 -7.08 -12.92
CA LEU A 10 16.81 -6.64 -11.54
C LEU A 10 17.46 -7.62 -10.55
N PRO A 11 18.04 -7.15 -9.43
CA PRO A 11 18.47 -8.06 -8.37
C PRO A 11 17.32 -8.94 -7.86
N LEU A 12 17.63 -10.18 -7.48
CA LEU A 12 16.64 -11.16 -7.00
C LEU A 12 15.72 -10.59 -5.91
N GLY A 13 16.28 -9.83 -4.95
CA GLY A 13 15.49 -9.20 -3.89
C GLY A 13 14.44 -8.19 -4.38
N LYS A 14 14.69 -7.49 -5.50
CA LYS A 14 13.68 -6.62 -6.11
C LYS A 14 12.58 -7.45 -6.78
N ARG A 15 12.94 -8.51 -7.50
CA ARG A 15 11.95 -9.43 -8.10
C ARG A 15 11.07 -10.10 -7.05
N VAL A 16 11.62 -10.53 -5.92
CA VAL A 16 10.84 -11.10 -4.80
C VAL A 16 9.83 -10.08 -4.23
N ARG A 17 10.23 -8.82 -4.04
CA ARG A 17 9.31 -7.77 -3.56
C ARG A 17 8.21 -7.48 -4.58
N LEU A 18 8.56 -7.41 -5.87
CA LEU A 18 7.58 -7.24 -6.94
C LEU A 18 6.63 -8.43 -7.04
N HIS A 19 7.11 -9.66 -6.83
CA HIS A 19 6.26 -10.86 -6.80
C HIS A 19 5.17 -10.75 -5.74
N ARG A 20 5.55 -10.37 -4.50
CA ARG A 20 4.59 -10.14 -3.41
C ARG A 20 3.52 -9.13 -3.78
N LEU A 21 3.92 -8.00 -4.37
CA LEU A 21 3.02 -6.92 -4.74
C LEU A 21 2.09 -7.25 -5.91
N LEU A 22 2.57 -8.01 -6.90
CA LEU A 22 1.88 -8.24 -8.17
C LEU A 22 1.09 -9.56 -8.23
N TYR A 23 1.40 -10.51 -7.34
CA TYR A 23 0.88 -11.87 -7.41
C TYR A 23 0.38 -12.43 -6.07
N GLU A 24 0.96 -12.04 -4.93
CA GLU A 24 0.55 -12.55 -3.61
C GLU A 24 -0.50 -11.66 -2.93
N HIS A 25 -0.40 -10.35 -3.11
CA HIS A 25 -1.34 -9.36 -2.57
C HIS A 25 -2.07 -8.61 -3.69
N GLY A 26 -3.27 -8.13 -3.39
CA GLY A 26 -4.06 -7.38 -4.34
C GLY A 26 -4.80 -8.23 -5.37
N PRO A 27 -5.11 -7.68 -6.54
CA PRO A 27 -5.85 -8.37 -7.60
C PRO A 27 -5.06 -9.52 -8.27
N GLY A 28 -3.77 -9.67 -7.96
CA GLY A 28 -2.90 -10.70 -8.52
C GLY A 28 -2.72 -10.61 -10.04
N ASN A 29 -2.22 -11.69 -10.64
CA ASN A 29 -2.05 -11.83 -12.09
C ASN A 29 -1.20 -10.72 -12.74
N GLY A 30 -0.17 -10.23 -12.04
CA GLY A 30 0.69 -9.17 -12.56
C GLY A 30 0.08 -7.77 -12.45
N ARG A 31 -1.00 -7.60 -11.68
CA ARG A 31 -1.67 -6.31 -11.47
C ARG A 31 -1.34 -5.75 -10.10
N LEU A 32 -1.40 -4.43 -10.00
CA LEU A 32 -1.05 -3.68 -8.80
C LEU A 32 -2.22 -2.77 -8.39
N LEU A 33 -2.61 -2.83 -7.13
CA LEU A 33 -3.60 -1.91 -6.55
C LEU A 33 -3.01 -1.29 -5.28
N ILE A 34 -2.76 0.03 -5.31
CA ILE A 34 -2.12 0.75 -4.20
C ILE A 34 -3.11 1.75 -3.61
N LEU A 35 -3.16 1.83 -2.27
CA LEU A 35 -3.86 2.87 -1.55
C LEU A 35 -2.90 4.04 -1.23
N PRO A 36 -3.01 5.21 -1.90
CA PRO A 36 -2.19 6.37 -1.61
C PRO A 36 -2.75 7.18 -0.43
N ILE A 37 -1.91 7.52 0.56
CA ILE A 37 -2.24 8.34 1.72
C ILE A 37 -1.35 9.59 1.77
N ASP A 38 -1.74 10.63 1.04
CA ASP A 38 -1.09 11.95 0.95
C ASP A 38 -2.01 13.12 1.34
N GLN A 39 -3.33 12.94 1.21
CA GLN A 39 -4.39 13.94 1.46
C GLN A 39 -4.23 14.74 2.76
N GLY A 40 -3.90 14.09 3.88
CA GLY A 40 -3.80 14.77 5.18
C GLY A 40 -2.68 15.80 5.29
N LEU A 41 -1.62 15.67 4.47
CA LEU A 41 -0.54 16.65 4.40
C LEU A 41 -0.88 17.80 3.44
N GLU A 42 -1.53 17.48 2.31
CA GLU A 42 -1.77 18.43 1.21
C GLU A 42 -2.97 19.34 1.45
N HIS A 43 -4.03 18.82 2.07
CA HIS A 43 -5.32 19.52 2.18
C HIS A 43 -5.74 19.85 3.63
N GLY A 44 -4.97 19.40 4.62
CA GLY A 44 -5.33 19.57 6.02
C GLY A 44 -6.59 18.79 6.41
N PRO A 45 -7.21 19.07 7.57
CA PRO A 45 -8.24 18.20 8.14
C PRO A 45 -9.59 18.23 7.42
N VAL A 46 -9.76 19.12 6.43
CA VAL A 46 -11.05 19.45 5.83
C VAL A 46 -11.65 18.27 5.08
N ASP A 47 -10.80 17.46 4.47
CA ASP A 47 -11.23 16.33 3.65
C ASP A 47 -11.61 15.08 4.46
N PHE A 48 -11.37 15.09 5.78
CA PHE A 48 -11.80 14.02 6.68
C PHE A 48 -13.21 14.25 7.25
N PHE A 49 -13.81 15.43 7.09
CA PHE A 49 -15.15 15.70 7.64
C PHE A 49 -16.27 14.79 7.10
N PRO A 50 -16.28 14.39 5.81
CA PRO A 50 -17.27 13.43 5.31
C PRO A 50 -17.09 12.01 5.84
N ASN A 51 -15.88 11.65 6.28
CA ASN A 51 -15.58 10.36 6.88
C ASN A 51 -14.69 10.52 8.13
N PRO A 52 -15.27 10.86 9.29
CA PRO A 52 -14.50 11.19 10.49
C PRO A 52 -13.52 10.12 10.95
N GLU A 53 -13.80 8.83 10.70
CA GLU A 53 -12.89 7.73 11.06
C GLU A 53 -11.54 7.82 10.34
N SER A 54 -11.51 8.40 9.14
CA SER A 54 -10.30 8.52 8.33
C SER A 54 -9.28 9.52 8.91
N ILE A 55 -9.61 10.23 9.99
CA ILE A 55 -8.63 11.04 10.74
C ILE A 55 -7.60 10.18 11.49
N ASP A 56 -7.97 8.95 11.92
CA ASP A 56 -7.06 8.01 12.55
C ASP A 56 -6.32 7.23 11.46
N PRO A 57 -4.98 7.34 11.33
CA PRO A 57 -4.22 6.60 10.33
C PRO A 57 -4.47 5.08 10.33
N ASN A 58 -4.85 4.47 11.47
CA ASN A 58 -5.20 3.04 11.51
C ASN A 58 -6.38 2.69 10.59
N PHE A 59 -7.28 3.63 10.30
CA PHE A 59 -8.38 3.44 9.36
C PHE A 59 -7.86 3.05 7.99
N GLN A 60 -6.87 3.76 7.46
CA GLN A 60 -6.27 3.52 6.14
C GLN A 60 -5.55 2.18 6.07
N PHE A 61 -4.86 1.78 7.15
CA PHE A 61 -4.23 0.45 7.22
C PHE A 61 -5.25 -0.67 7.22
N ARG A 62 -6.32 -0.56 8.04
CA ARG A 62 -7.43 -1.54 8.02
C ARG A 62 -8.09 -1.59 6.65
N LEU A 63 -8.40 -0.43 6.07
CA LEU A 63 -9.00 -0.33 4.74
C LEU A 63 -8.13 -1.00 3.67
N ALA A 64 -6.80 -0.82 3.72
CA ALA A 64 -5.89 -1.48 2.77
C ALA A 64 -5.94 -3.01 2.91
N VAL A 65 -5.98 -3.53 4.13
CA VAL A 65 -6.04 -4.98 4.40
C VAL A 65 -7.40 -5.56 4.01
N GLU A 66 -8.48 -4.98 4.53
CA GLU A 66 -9.86 -5.43 4.28
C GLU A 66 -10.27 -5.26 2.81
N GLY A 67 -9.80 -4.18 2.17
CA GLY A 67 -10.00 -3.92 0.75
C GLY A 67 -9.12 -4.76 -0.17
N GLY A 68 -8.22 -5.59 0.38
CA GLY A 68 -7.35 -6.47 -0.39
C GLY A 68 -6.45 -5.69 -1.34
N PHE A 69 -5.78 -4.64 -0.86
CA PHE A 69 -4.82 -3.88 -1.65
C PHE A 69 -3.47 -4.63 -1.77
N SER A 70 -2.73 -4.36 -2.84
CA SER A 70 -1.35 -4.86 -3.00
C SER A 70 -0.39 -4.20 -2.01
N ALA A 71 -0.60 -2.90 -1.74
CA ALA A 71 0.20 -2.11 -0.81
C ALA A 71 -0.50 -0.79 -0.44
N ILE A 72 0.04 -0.12 0.58
CA ILE A 72 -0.25 1.26 0.96
C ILE A 72 0.97 2.12 0.69
N ALA A 73 0.77 3.30 0.08
CA ALA A 73 1.82 4.29 -0.17
C ALA A 73 1.61 5.48 0.78
N LEU A 74 2.58 5.74 1.66
CA LEU A 74 2.46 6.69 2.75
C LEU A 74 3.82 7.22 3.22
N HIS A 75 3.77 8.28 4.03
CA HIS A 75 4.94 8.89 4.66
C HIS A 75 5.65 7.95 5.65
N LEU A 76 6.98 8.04 5.74
CA LEU A 76 7.80 7.19 6.60
C LEU A 76 7.36 7.24 8.08
N GLY A 77 7.08 8.42 8.63
CA GLY A 77 6.66 8.55 10.03
C GLY A 77 5.33 7.87 10.35
N LEU A 78 4.41 7.79 9.38
CA LEU A 78 3.17 7.03 9.52
C LEU A 78 3.45 5.52 9.48
N ALA A 79 4.32 5.08 8.57
CA ALA A 79 4.74 3.68 8.50
C ALA A 79 5.42 3.23 9.80
N GLU A 80 6.37 4.00 10.32
CA GLU A 80 7.10 3.66 11.56
C GLU A 80 6.18 3.57 12.78
N LYS A 81 5.16 4.43 12.87
CA LYS A 81 4.25 4.49 14.01
C LYS A 81 3.11 3.46 13.93
N TYR A 82 2.56 3.23 12.75
CA TYR A 82 1.29 2.50 12.59
C TYR A 82 1.38 1.19 11.81
N ALA A 83 2.47 0.88 11.10
CA ALA A 83 2.50 -0.30 10.23
C ALA A 83 2.67 -1.64 10.97
N ARG A 84 3.28 -1.67 12.16
CA ARG A 84 3.64 -2.93 12.86
C ARG A 84 2.48 -3.92 13.05
N PRO A 85 1.25 -3.51 13.39
CA PRO A 85 0.13 -4.44 13.52
C PRO A 85 -0.34 -5.06 12.20
N PHE A 86 0.13 -4.56 11.05
CA PHE A 86 -0.35 -4.92 9.71
C PHE A 86 0.74 -5.49 8.79
N ALA A 87 1.97 -5.68 9.30
CA ALA A 87 3.17 -6.02 8.54
C ALA A 87 3.62 -7.48 8.73
#